data_AF-A0A0F0GP20-F1
#
_entry.id   AF-A0A0F0GP20-F1
#
_cell.length_a   1.000
_cell.length_b   1.000
_cell.length_c   1.000
_cell.angle_alpha   90.00
_cell.angle_beta   90.00
_cell.angle_gamma   90.00
#
_symmetry.space_group_name_H-M   'P 1'
#
loop_
_entity.id
_entity.type
_entity.pdbx_description
1 polymer ?
#
loop_
_entity_poly.entity_id
_entity_poly.type
_entity_poly.pdbx_seq_one_letter_code
_entity_poly.pdbx_strand_id
1 'polypeptide(L)'
;TRAYVEQDLHAIYEGEVRYARDAFEGLRLMDALIAVKRGVPGAALPELRQRRHARVEVEEPEEENLGQVRSDVAVENRVPAPPFWGDRIVKGVPFADYASWLDEDALFK
;
A
#
# COMPACT_ATOMS: atom_id res chain seq x y z
N THR A 1 -0.93 -7.46 4.47
CA THR A 1 0.48 -7.03 4.53
C THR A 1 1.23 -7.63 5.71
N ARG A 2 0.83 -7.43 6.98
CA ARG A 2 1.56 -7.98 8.16
C ARG A 2 1.85 -9.49 8.09
N ALA A 3 0.81 -10.31 7.87
CA ALA A 3 0.96 -11.77 7.82
C ALA A 3 1.92 -12.24 6.71
N TYR A 4 1.98 -11.52 5.58
CA TYR A 4 2.93 -11.84 4.52
C TYR A 4 4.38 -11.65 4.99
N VAL A 5 4.66 -10.57 5.70
CA VAL A 5 6.01 -10.27 6.19
C VAL A 5 6.41 -11.17 7.36
N GLU A 6 5.54 -11.31 8.38
CA GLU A 6 5.87 -12.04 9.61
C GLU A 6 5.76 -13.56 9.49
N GLN A 7 5.19 -14.09 8.41
CA GLN A 7 5.09 -15.53 8.14
C GLN A 7 5.84 -15.92 6.87
N ASP A 8 5.46 -15.35 5.71
CA ASP A 8 5.99 -15.81 4.42
C ASP A 8 7.44 -15.33 4.23
N LEU A 9 7.74 -14.04 4.45
CA LEU A 9 9.11 -13.52 4.34
C LEU A 9 10.00 -13.99 5.49
N HIS A 10 9.47 -14.09 6.70
CA HIS A 10 10.22 -14.60 7.85
C HIS A 10 10.72 -16.05 7.62
N ALA A 11 9.98 -16.87 6.87
CA ALA A 11 10.41 -18.24 6.54
C ALA A 11 11.51 -18.31 5.47
N ILE A 12 11.69 -17.25 4.65
CA ILE A 12 12.62 -17.25 3.51
C ILE A 12 13.96 -16.62 3.88
N TYR A 13 13.96 -15.57 4.70
CA TYR A 13 15.18 -14.83 5.02
C TYR A 13 15.92 -15.41 6.23
N GLU A 14 17.24 -15.52 6.12
CA GLU A 14 18.13 -15.87 7.23
C GLU A 14 18.27 -14.68 8.20
N GLY A 15 17.28 -14.51 9.07
CA GLY A 15 17.26 -13.45 10.10
C GLY A 15 15.85 -13.16 10.63
N GLU A 16 15.76 -12.30 11.66
CA GLU A 16 14.46 -11.89 12.19
C GLU A 16 13.82 -10.77 11.34
N VAL A 17 12.90 -11.15 10.46
CA VAL A 17 12.07 -10.19 9.71
C VAL A 17 10.84 -9.81 10.53
N ARG A 18 10.60 -8.50 10.70
CA ARG A 18 9.49 -7.94 11.48
C ARG A 18 8.71 -6.90 10.67
N TYR A 19 7.38 -6.86 10.85
CA TYR A 19 6.53 -5.83 10.26
C TYR A 19 6.15 -4.77 11.29
N ALA A 20 6.27 -3.51 10.89
CA ALA A 20 5.68 -2.38 11.59
C ALA A 20 4.60 -1.75 10.70
N ARG A 21 3.42 -1.47 11.26
CA ARG A 21 2.34 -0.79 10.56
C ARG A 21 2.65 0.69 10.35
N ASP A 22 3.31 1.31 11.32
CA ASP A 22 3.64 2.73 11.34
C ASP A 22 5.04 2.97 11.96
N ALA A 23 5.48 4.22 11.94
CA ALA A 23 6.79 4.61 12.45
C ALA A 23 6.95 4.39 13.97
N PHE A 24 5.87 4.50 14.74
CA PHE A 24 5.91 4.33 16.19
C PHE A 24 6.01 2.86 16.59
N GLU A 25 5.28 1.97 15.91
CA GLU A 25 5.44 0.53 16.06
C GLU A 25 6.86 0.10 15.67
N GLY A 26 7.41 0.69 14.60
CA GLY A 26 8.80 0.49 14.21
C GLY A 26 9.79 0.90 15.31
N LEU A 27 9.60 2.07 15.92
CA LEU A 27 10.47 2.53 17.02
C LEU A 27 10.40 1.61 18.24
N ARG A 28 9.19 1.19 18.66
CA ARG A 28 9.04 0.25 19.78
C ARG A 28 9.72 -1.10 19.51
N LEU A 29 9.67 -1.58 18.27
CA LEU A 29 10.38 -2.80 17.87
C LEU A 29 11.90 -2.63 17.97
N MET A 30 12.43 -1.47 17.54
CA MET A 30 13.85 -1.16 17.66
C MET A 30 14.30 -1.05 19.12
N ASP A 31 13.50 -0.43 19.99
CA ASP A 31 13.78 -0.33 21.43
C ASP A 31 13.87 -1.73 22.06
N ALA A 32 12.92 -2.62 21.74
CA ALA A 32 12.93 -4.00 22.22
C ALA A 32 14.17 -4.76 21.70
N LEU A 33 14.53 -4.60 20.43
CA LEU A 33 15.71 -5.22 19.83
C LEU A 33 17.01 -4.77 20.54
N ILE A 34 17.13 -3.48 20.81
CA ILE A 34 18.28 -2.91 21.52
C ILE A 34 18.32 -3.42 22.96
N ALA A 35 17.18 -3.52 23.65
CA ALA A 35 17.12 -4.05 25.02
C ALA A 35 17.57 -5.52 25.10
N VAL A 36 17.14 -6.36 24.14
CA VAL A 36 17.61 -7.74 23.99
C VAL A 36 19.13 -7.77 23.75
N LYS A 37 19.61 -6.96 22.81
CA LYS A 37 21.05 -6.86 22.51
C LYS A 37 21.89 -6.41 23.71
N ARG A 38 21.32 -5.60 24.61
CA ARG A 38 21.96 -5.13 25.85
C ARG A 38 21.81 -6.11 27.03
N GLY A 39 21.08 -7.21 26.87
CA GLY A 39 20.90 -8.23 27.91
C GLY A 39 20.01 -7.78 29.08
N VAL A 40 19.07 -6.86 28.84
CA VAL A 40 18.12 -6.42 29.88
C VAL A 40 17.25 -7.60 30.31
N PRO A 41 17.16 -7.93 31.62
CA PRO A 41 16.34 -9.05 32.08
C PRO A 41 14.87 -8.91 31.68
N GLY A 42 14.33 -9.94 31.00
CA GLY A 42 12.95 -9.95 30.53
C GLY A 42 12.68 -9.19 29.23
N ALA A 43 13.71 -8.62 28.59
CA ALA A 43 13.56 -8.06 27.25
C ALA A 43 13.34 -9.18 26.23
N ALA A 44 12.24 -9.09 25.48
CA ALA A 44 11.92 -9.98 24.39
C ALA A 44 11.31 -9.17 23.25
N LEU A 45 11.53 -9.63 22.03
CA LEU A 45 10.80 -9.12 20.89
C LEU A 45 9.34 -9.62 20.94
N PRO A 46 8.36 -8.82 20.47
CA PRO A 46 6.97 -9.29 20.38
C PRO A 46 6.87 -10.60 19.61
N GLU A 47 5.84 -11.42 19.82
CA GLU A 47 5.68 -12.65 19.05
C GLU A 47 5.28 -12.35 17.59
N LEU A 48 5.72 -13.20 16.65
CA LEU A 48 5.31 -13.12 15.25
C LEU A 48 3.83 -13.48 15.12
N ARG A 49 3.05 -12.62 14.47
CA ARG A 49 1.62 -12.86 14.26
C ARG A 49 1.43 -13.79 13.07
N GLN A 50 1.06 -15.02 13.39
CA GLN A 50 0.63 -15.98 12.38
C GLN A 50 -0.72 -15.59 11.78
N ARG A 51 -0.91 -15.95 10.50
CA ARG A 51 -2.17 -15.77 9.80
C ARG A 51 -3.26 -16.60 10.49
N ARG A 52 -4.37 -15.94 10.86
CA ARG A 52 -5.52 -16.58 11.53
C ARG A 52 -6.51 -17.25 10.57
N HIS A 53 -6.36 -17.03 9.26
CA HIS A 53 -7.27 -17.52 8.23
C HIS A 53 -6.51 -18.35 7.21
N ALA A 54 -7.14 -19.41 6.70
CA ALA A 54 -6.61 -20.19 5.59
C ALA A 54 -6.35 -19.27 4.38
N ARG A 55 -5.33 -19.60 3.59
CA ARG A 55 -5.10 -18.94 2.31
C ARG A 55 -6.35 -19.21 1.46
N VAL A 56 -7.10 -18.17 1.14
CA VAL A 56 -8.16 -18.26 0.14
C VAL A 56 -7.44 -18.33 -1.19
N GLU A 57 -7.47 -19.50 -1.81
CA GLU A 57 -7.22 -19.59 -3.25
C GLU A 57 -8.39 -18.86 -3.90
N VAL A 58 -8.11 -17.72 -4.52
CA VAL A 58 -9.11 -17.04 -5.32
C VAL A 58 -9.32 -17.97 -6.51
N GLU A 59 -10.46 -18.64 -6.54
CA GLU A 59 -10.94 -19.27 -7.77
C GLU A 59 -11.12 -18.13 -8.75
N GLU A 60 -10.13 -17.96 -9.63
CA GLU A 60 -10.30 -17.12 -10.80
C GLU A 60 -11.51 -17.70 -11.54
N PRO A 61 -12.56 -16.89 -11.79
CA PRO A 61 -13.67 -17.38 -12.59
C PRO A 61 -13.08 -17.88 -13.90
N GLU A 62 -13.54 -19.05 -14.36
CA GLU A 62 -13.14 -19.56 -15.67
C GLU A 62 -13.28 -18.40 -16.66
N GLU A 63 -12.19 -18.08 -17.36
CA GLU A 63 -12.23 -17.09 -18.43
C GLU A 63 -13.18 -17.62 -19.51
N GLU A 64 -14.48 -17.37 -19.35
CA GLU A 64 -15.42 -17.49 -20.44
C GLU A 64 -14.88 -16.58 -21.52
N ASN A 65 -14.29 -17.19 -22.55
CA ASN A 65 -13.78 -16.50 -23.73
C ASN A 65 -14.99 -15.98 -24.51
N LEU A 66 -15.65 -14.96 -23.97
CA LEU A 66 -16.83 -14.29 -24.53
C LEU A 66 -16.48 -13.51 -25.81
N GLY A 67 -15.22 -13.56 -26.26
CA GLY A 67 -14.68 -12.69 -27.29
C GLY A 67 -14.67 -11.23 -26.84
N GLN A 68 -14.42 -10.31 -27.77
CA GLN A 68 -14.58 -8.87 -27.52
C GLN A 68 -16.08 -8.52 -27.53
N VAL A 69 -16.76 -8.73 -26.40
CA VAL A 69 -18.14 -8.25 -26.21
C VAL A 69 -18.10 -6.74 -26.06
N ARG A 70 -18.71 -6.01 -27.01
CA ARG A 70 -18.91 -4.57 -26.85
C ARG A 70 -19.98 -4.34 -25.78
N SER A 71 -19.74 -3.39 -24.88
CA SER A 71 -20.74 -2.95 -23.92
C SER A 71 -21.93 -2.30 -24.63
N ASP A 72 -23.14 -2.47 -24.07
CA ASP A 72 -24.40 -1.87 -24.56
C ASP A 72 -24.49 -0.37 -24.20
N VAL A 73 -23.49 0.40 -24.61
CA VAL A 73 -23.38 1.83 -24.37
C VAL A 73 -23.46 2.57 -25.69
N ALA A 74 -24.15 3.71 -25.71
CA ALA A 74 -24.30 4.55 -26.90
C ALA A 74 -22.93 4.99 -27.45
N VAL A 75 -22.72 4.78 -28.75
CA VAL A 75 -21.47 5.11 -29.46
C VAL A 75 -21.50 6.52 -30.08
N GLU A 76 -22.67 7.15 -30.10
CA GLU A 76 -22.92 8.44 -30.79
C GLU A 76 -22.70 9.67 -29.89
N ASN A 77 -22.03 9.50 -28.76
CA ASN A 77 -21.75 10.60 -27.85
C ASN A 77 -20.72 11.55 -28.47
N ARG A 78 -21.05 12.85 -28.49
CA ARG A 78 -20.12 13.88 -28.97
C ARG A 78 -18.91 13.96 -28.04
N VAL A 79 -17.72 13.70 -28.58
CA VAL A 79 -16.45 13.86 -27.87
C VAL A 79 -16.08 15.34 -27.85
N PRO A 80 -15.83 15.95 -26.66
CA PRO A 80 -15.38 17.33 -26.60
C PRO A 80 -13.98 17.46 -27.20
N ALA A 81 -13.76 18.50 -28.02
CA ALA A 81 -12.44 18.82 -28.53
C ALA A 81 -11.58 19.45 -27.41
N PRO A 82 -10.39 18.92 -27.11
CA PRO A 82 -9.52 19.50 -26.10
C PRO A 82 -8.99 20.86 -26.57
N PRO A 83 -8.67 21.79 -25.64
CA PRO A 83 -8.18 23.13 -25.99
C PRO A 83 -6.80 23.12 -26.66
N PHE A 84 -6.03 22.04 -26.51
CA PHE A 84 -4.76 21.81 -27.21
C PHE A 84 -4.45 20.31 -27.28
N TRP A 85 -3.56 19.95 -28.20
CA TRP A 85 -2.96 18.61 -28.32
C TRP A 85 -1.47 18.70 -28.04
N GLY A 86 -0.86 17.61 -27.57
CA GLY A 86 0.55 17.58 -27.18
C GLY A 86 0.84 18.25 -25.84
N ASP A 87 2.11 18.53 -25.57
CA ASP A 87 2.56 18.97 -24.25
C ASP A 87 2.44 20.48 -24.04
N ARG A 88 1.96 20.88 -22.86
CA ARG A 88 1.98 22.27 -22.38
C ARG A 88 2.67 22.33 -21.02
N ILE A 89 3.83 22.97 -20.97
CA ILE A 89 4.59 23.15 -19.73
C ILE A 89 4.09 24.42 -19.04
N VAL A 90 3.52 24.27 -17.84
CA VAL A 90 3.12 25.39 -16.97
C VAL A 90 4.13 25.48 -15.82
N LYS A 91 4.69 26.67 -15.59
CA LYS A 91 5.65 26.94 -14.51
C LYS A 91 5.19 28.16 -13.72
N GLY A 92 5.60 28.23 -12.46
CA GLY A 92 5.38 29.41 -11.63
C GLY A 92 3.92 29.61 -11.20
N VAL A 93 3.23 28.52 -10.84
CA VAL A 93 1.90 28.61 -10.21
C VAL A 93 2.09 29.09 -8.75
N PRO A 94 1.51 30.23 -8.36
CA PRO A 94 1.56 30.72 -6.97
C PRO A 94 0.95 29.72 -5.98
N PHE A 95 1.56 29.59 -4.80
CA PHE A 95 1.06 28.70 -3.74
C PHE A 95 -0.39 29.02 -3.32
N ALA A 96 -0.72 30.31 -3.23
CA ALA A 96 -2.05 30.76 -2.83
C ALA A 96 -3.17 30.26 -3.76
N ASP A 97 -2.86 29.97 -5.03
CA ASP A 97 -3.85 29.59 -6.03
C ASP A 97 -4.36 28.16 -5.85
N TYR A 98 -3.56 27.28 -5.21
CA TYR A 98 -3.91 25.87 -5.02
C TYR A 98 -3.89 25.41 -3.56
N ALA A 99 -3.43 26.23 -2.61
CA ALA A 99 -3.37 25.86 -1.20
C ALA A 99 -4.74 25.40 -0.65
N SER A 100 -5.84 26.01 -1.12
CA SER A 100 -7.20 25.64 -0.71
C SER A 100 -7.69 24.30 -1.25
N TRP A 101 -6.97 23.70 -2.21
CA TRP A 101 -7.33 22.42 -2.82
C TRP A 101 -6.58 21.25 -2.16
N LEU A 102 -5.81 21.52 -1.10
CA LEU A 102 -5.10 20.49 -0.35
C LEU A 102 -6.10 19.55 0.34
N ASP A 103 -5.96 18.27 0.06
CA ASP A 103 -6.69 17.22 0.77
C ASP A 103 -6.06 17.03 2.16
N GLU A 104 -6.68 17.60 3.19
CA GLU A 104 -6.22 17.51 4.58
C GLU A 104 -6.31 16.08 5.13
N ASP A 105 -7.24 15.27 4.61
CA ASP A 105 -7.41 13.89 5.03
C ASP A 105 -6.20 13.06 4.60
N ALA A 106 -5.71 13.25 3.37
CA ALA A 106 -4.48 12.62 2.89
C ALA A 106 -3.22 13.20 3.55
N LEU A 107 -3.24 14.47 3.96
CA LEU A 107 -2.08 15.13 4.58
C LEU A 107 -1.76 14.57 5.98
N PHE A 108 -2.79 14.26 6.76
CA PHE A 108 -2.63 13.92 8.18
C PHE A 108 -2.79 12.42 8.51
N LYS A 109 -3.26 11.59 7.58
CA LYS A 109 -3.41 10.13 7.76
C LYS A 109 -2.14 9.36 7.38
#